data_AF-M5C4C2-F1
#
_entry.id   AF-M5C4C2-F1
#
_cell.length_a   1.000
_cell.length_b   1.000
_cell.length_c   1.000
_cell.angle_alpha   90.00
_cell.angle_beta   90.00
_cell.angle_gamma   90.00
#
_symmetry.space_group_name_H-M   'P 1'
#
loop_
_entity.id
_entity.type
_entity.pdbx_description
1 polymer ?
#
loop_
_entity_poly.entity_id
_entity_poly.type
_entity_poly.pdbx_seq_one_letter_code
_entity_poly.pdbx_strand_id
1 'polypeptide(L)'
;MVFKKVEKQLQHLTTLDLQYVSPELLRSRNLDIAVPGTYVSGRPVVTIASFGSTLSVITSKQRPRRLTLKGSDGKDYQYVLKGHEDLRQDERVMQLFGLVNSLLYLDSESYKRHLHIQRFPVIPLAPNAGLLGWVQQSDTLHVLVRDYRWVCFLAIGLNKNRS
;
A
#
# COMPACT_ATOMS: atom_id res chain seq x y z
N MET A 1 8.39 -34.16 3.30
CA MET A 1 7.90 -34.05 1.90
C MET A 1 6.82 -32.98 1.71
N VAL A 2 5.92 -32.74 2.67
CA VAL A 2 4.82 -31.75 2.54
C VAL A 2 5.34 -30.30 2.43
N PHE A 3 6.34 -29.92 3.21
CA PHE A 3 6.93 -28.57 3.19
C PHE A 3 7.39 -28.11 1.80
N LYS A 4 8.13 -28.97 1.06
CA LYS A 4 8.59 -28.68 -0.31
C LYS A 4 7.43 -28.53 -1.32
N LYS A 5 6.30 -29.21 -1.13
CA LYS A 5 5.11 -29.07 -1.98
C LYS A 5 4.40 -27.73 -1.70
N VAL A 6 4.23 -27.39 -0.42
CA VAL A 6 3.61 -26.13 0.02
C VAL A 6 4.42 -24.92 -0.41
N GLU A 7 5.74 -24.99 -0.30
CA GLU A 7 6.65 -23.90 -0.71
C GLU A 7 6.58 -23.64 -2.22
N LYS A 8 6.59 -24.69 -3.05
CA LYS A 8 6.41 -24.56 -4.50
C LYS A 8 5.05 -23.97 -4.87
N GLN A 9 3.98 -24.36 -4.19
CA GLN A 9 2.65 -23.79 -4.43
C GLN A 9 2.57 -22.32 -3.99
N LEU A 10 3.17 -21.98 -2.84
CA LEU A 10 3.20 -20.61 -2.33
C LEU A 10 3.88 -19.66 -3.32
N GLN A 11 5.02 -20.04 -3.91
CA GLN A 11 5.78 -19.18 -4.83
C GLN A 11 4.96 -18.68 -6.04
N HIS A 12 3.96 -19.45 -6.48
CA HIS A 12 3.14 -19.12 -7.67
C HIS A 12 1.84 -18.37 -7.33
N LEU A 13 1.48 -18.19 -6.05
CA LEU A 13 0.27 -17.49 -5.64
C LEU A 13 0.40 -15.98 -5.86
N THR A 14 -0.01 -15.48 -7.02
CA THR A 14 -0.01 -14.04 -7.35
C THR A 14 -1.28 -13.33 -6.90
N THR A 15 -2.36 -14.09 -6.70
CA THR A 15 -3.67 -13.57 -6.28
C THR A 15 -4.29 -14.51 -5.26
N LEU A 16 -4.96 -13.95 -4.26
CA LEU A 16 -5.76 -14.69 -3.30
C LEU A 16 -7.22 -14.27 -3.45
N ASP A 17 -8.10 -15.24 -3.66
CA ASP A 17 -9.53 -15.00 -3.70
C ASP A 17 -10.10 -15.06 -2.29
N LEU A 18 -10.79 -13.99 -1.91
CA LEU A 18 -11.33 -13.82 -0.57
C LEU A 18 -12.41 -14.86 -0.27
N GLN A 19 -13.07 -15.43 -1.28
CA GLN A 19 -14.06 -16.50 -1.07
C GLN A 19 -13.46 -17.74 -0.40
N TYR A 20 -12.19 -18.04 -0.68
CA TYR A 20 -11.49 -19.21 -0.12
C TYR A 20 -10.73 -18.89 1.16
N VAL A 21 -10.33 -17.63 1.36
CA VAL A 21 -9.49 -17.23 2.50
C VAL A 21 -10.30 -16.63 3.65
N SER A 22 -11.33 -15.83 3.35
CA SER A 22 -12.20 -15.22 4.34
C SER A 22 -13.58 -14.88 3.75
N PRO A 23 -14.50 -15.85 3.70
CA PRO A 23 -15.85 -15.61 3.18
C PRO A 23 -16.62 -14.59 4.03
N GLU A 24 -16.31 -14.45 5.32
CA GLU A 24 -16.94 -13.45 6.19
C GLU A 24 -16.66 -12.02 5.73
N LEU A 25 -15.40 -11.70 5.41
CA LEU A 25 -15.03 -10.39 4.88
C LEU A 25 -15.67 -10.16 3.50
N LEU A 26 -15.74 -11.21 2.68
CA LEU A 26 -16.41 -11.12 1.38
C LEU A 26 -17.91 -10.87 1.50
N ARG A 27 -18.60 -11.39 2.52
CA ARG A 27 -20.05 -11.17 2.74
C ARG A 27 -20.36 -9.85 3.42
N SER A 28 -19.41 -9.30 4.15
CA SER A 28 -19.57 -8.06 4.91
C SER A 28 -19.87 -6.87 3.97
N ARG A 29 -20.99 -6.18 4.19
CA ARG A 29 -21.44 -5.03 3.41
C ARG A 29 -21.90 -3.92 4.34
N ASN A 30 -21.68 -2.67 3.92
CA ASN A 30 -22.17 -1.46 4.59
C ASN A 30 -21.94 -1.49 6.11
N LEU A 31 -20.68 -1.69 6.50
CA LEU A 31 -20.31 -1.70 7.91
C LEU A 31 -20.38 -0.28 8.48
N ASP A 32 -20.70 -0.16 9.77
CA ASP A 32 -20.71 1.14 10.48
C ASP A 32 -19.29 1.64 10.83
N ILE A 33 -18.26 0.82 10.57
CA ILE A 33 -16.88 1.17 10.84
C ILE A 33 -16.30 2.03 9.71
N ALA A 34 -15.52 3.04 10.11
CA ALA A 34 -14.81 3.92 9.19
C ALA A 34 -13.78 3.15 8.34
N VAL A 35 -13.56 3.61 7.12
CA VAL A 35 -12.43 3.16 6.29
C VAL A 35 -11.11 3.54 7.02
N PRO A 36 -10.20 2.59 7.29
CA PRO A 36 -9.02 2.86 8.11
C PRO A 36 -8.15 4.02 7.61
N GLY A 37 -7.81 4.95 8.49
CA GLY A 37 -6.97 6.10 8.14
C GLY A 37 -7.68 7.25 7.40
N THR A 38 -9.01 7.21 7.26
CA THR A 38 -9.80 8.29 6.62
C THR A 38 -10.52 9.21 7.61
N TYR A 39 -10.62 8.81 8.87
CA TYR A 39 -11.33 9.58 9.90
C TYR A 39 -10.66 10.93 10.14
N VAL A 40 -11.43 12.01 10.02
CA VAL A 40 -11.01 13.38 10.32
C VAL A 40 -12.10 14.05 11.15
N SER A 41 -11.72 14.64 12.28
CA SER A 41 -12.66 15.36 13.16
C SER A 41 -13.40 16.46 12.39
N GLY A 42 -14.72 16.53 12.56
CA GLY A 42 -15.57 17.53 11.90
C GLY A 42 -15.91 17.25 10.44
N ARG A 43 -15.51 16.10 9.87
CA ARG A 43 -15.90 15.67 8.52
C ARG A 43 -16.83 14.45 8.57
N PRO A 44 -17.70 14.24 7.56
CA PRO A 44 -18.47 13.01 7.44
C PRO A 44 -17.56 11.78 7.43
N VAL A 45 -17.94 10.76 8.19
CA VAL A 45 -17.19 9.51 8.28
C VAL A 45 -17.46 8.67 7.05
N VAL A 46 -16.41 8.31 6.31
CA VAL A 46 -16.49 7.34 5.21
C VAL A 46 -16.41 5.95 5.81
N THR A 47 -17.45 5.15 5.66
CA THR A 47 -17.54 3.79 6.20
C THR A 47 -17.21 2.73 5.16
N ILE A 48 -16.93 1.50 5.58
CA ILE A 48 -16.60 0.40 4.67
C ILE A 48 -17.88 -0.13 4.01
N ALA A 49 -18.07 0.15 2.73
CA ALA A 49 -19.17 -0.39 1.95
C ALA A 49 -18.96 -1.87 1.58
N SER A 50 -17.75 -2.26 1.16
CA SER A 50 -17.43 -3.65 0.84
C SER A 50 -15.92 -3.92 0.74
N PHE A 51 -15.51 -5.17 0.88
CA PHE A 51 -14.16 -5.63 0.60
C PHE A 51 -14.05 -6.11 -0.86
N GLY A 52 -12.91 -5.88 -1.50
CA GLY A 52 -12.60 -6.43 -2.81
C GLY A 52 -12.58 -7.97 -2.80
N SER A 53 -13.05 -8.60 -3.86
CA SER A 53 -13.13 -10.06 -3.96
C SER A 53 -11.76 -10.74 -4.05
N THR A 54 -10.74 -10.02 -4.51
CA THR A 54 -9.40 -10.55 -4.68
C THR A 54 -8.34 -9.65 -4.03
N LEU A 55 -7.27 -10.29 -3.56
CA LEU A 55 -6.09 -9.66 -2.99
C LEU A 55 -4.91 -9.95 -3.92
N SER A 56 -4.27 -8.91 -4.46
CA SER A 56 -3.04 -9.10 -5.25
C SER A 56 -1.86 -9.34 -4.31
N VAL A 57 -1.03 -10.33 -4.56
CA VAL A 57 0.19 -10.61 -3.78
C VAL A 57 1.36 -9.92 -4.45
N ILE A 58 2.04 -9.04 -3.72
CA ILE A 58 3.22 -8.31 -4.23
C ILE A 58 4.40 -9.27 -4.22
N THR A 59 5.10 -9.41 -5.36
CA THR A 59 6.23 -10.31 -5.52
C THR A 59 7.49 -9.74 -4.86
N SER A 60 7.61 -9.93 -3.55
CA SER A 60 8.79 -9.57 -2.74
C SER A 60 9.10 -10.68 -1.72
N LYS A 61 10.18 -10.54 -0.94
CA LYS A 61 10.53 -11.51 0.12
C LYS A 61 9.40 -11.72 1.13
N GLN A 62 8.74 -10.63 1.53
CA GLN A 62 7.68 -10.64 2.55
C GLN A 62 6.28 -10.91 1.97
N ARG A 63 6.14 -10.85 0.65
CA ARG A 63 4.88 -11.12 -0.08
C ARG A 63 3.64 -10.44 0.52
N PRO A 64 3.68 -9.12 0.75
CA PRO A 64 2.53 -8.43 1.31
C PRO A 64 1.35 -8.44 0.33
N ARG A 65 0.13 -8.35 0.87
CA ARG A 65 -1.10 -8.46 0.09
C ARG A 65 -1.66 -7.07 -0.15
N ARG A 66 -2.06 -6.75 -1.37
CA ARG A 66 -2.79 -5.53 -1.70
C ARG A 66 -4.27 -5.78 -1.48
N LEU A 67 -4.83 -5.12 -0.47
CA LEU A 67 -6.23 -5.12 -0.11
C LEU A 67 -6.91 -3.87 -0.68
N THR A 68 -8.09 -4.04 -1.28
CA THR A 68 -8.93 -2.93 -1.73
C THR A 68 -10.24 -2.94 -0.94
N LEU A 69 -10.62 -1.78 -0.42
CA LEU A 69 -11.89 -1.53 0.26
C LEU A 69 -12.67 -0.50 -0.55
N LYS A 70 -13.98 -0.68 -0.66
CA LYS A 70 -14.87 0.35 -1.21
C LYS A 70 -15.47 1.15 -0.07
N GLY A 71 -15.32 2.47 -0.11
CA GLY A 71 -15.93 3.38 0.85
C GLY A 71 -17.41 3.63 0.55
N SER A 72 -18.15 4.10 1.56
CA SER A 72 -19.52 4.59 1.41
C SER A 72 -19.62 5.82 0.50
N ASP A 73 -18.52 6.52 0.28
CA ASP A 73 -18.38 7.61 -0.70
C ASP A 73 -18.18 7.11 -2.15
N GLY A 74 -18.18 5.79 -2.35
CA GLY A 74 -18.02 5.14 -3.65
C GLY A 74 -16.58 5.01 -4.14
N LYS A 75 -15.58 5.49 -3.38
CA LYS A 75 -14.17 5.43 -3.78
C LYS A 75 -13.51 4.13 -3.34
N ASP A 76 -12.49 3.73 -4.08
CA ASP A 76 -11.64 2.59 -3.74
C ASP A 76 -10.43 3.04 -2.92
N TYR A 77 -10.26 2.41 -1.76
CA TYR A 77 -9.17 2.63 -0.83
C TYR A 77 -8.28 1.40 -0.83
N GLN A 78 -7.01 1.59 -1.18
CA GLN A 78 -6.05 0.51 -1.31
C GLN A 78 -5.07 0.51 -0.14
N TYR A 79 -4.72 -0.70 0.31
CA TYR A 79 -3.79 -0.92 1.42
C TYR A 79 -2.83 -2.05 1.08
N VAL A 80 -1.62 -1.95 1.63
CA VAL A 80 -0.69 -3.06 1.76
C VAL A 80 -0.92 -3.70 3.13
N LEU A 81 -1.47 -4.91 3.12
CA LEU A 81 -1.56 -5.79 4.28
C LEU A 81 -0.23 -6.49 4.49
N LYS A 82 0.44 -6.12 5.58
CA LYS A 82 1.67 -6.75 6.07
C LYS A 82 1.34 -7.69 7.22
N GLY A 83 1.91 -8.89 7.17
CA GLY A 83 1.89 -9.85 8.26
C GLY A 83 3.31 -10.17 8.69
N HIS A 84 3.46 -10.61 9.95
CA HIS A 84 4.73 -10.83 10.63
C HIS A 84 5.61 -9.57 10.79
N GLU A 85 5.01 -8.38 10.75
CA GLU A 85 5.70 -7.11 10.98
C GLU A 85 4.90 -6.24 11.96
N ASP A 86 5.60 -5.63 12.92
CA ASP A 86 5.02 -4.67 13.85
C ASP A 86 5.09 -3.27 13.24
N LEU A 87 3.94 -2.68 12.91
CA LEU A 87 3.86 -1.38 12.24
C LEU A 87 3.78 -0.18 13.22
N ARG A 88 3.90 -0.41 14.53
CA ARG A 88 3.82 0.68 15.52
C ARG A 88 4.95 1.69 15.35
N GLN A 89 6.15 1.24 14.96
CA GLN A 89 7.25 2.16 14.69
C GLN A 89 6.95 3.07 13.50
N ASP A 90 6.51 2.50 12.37
CA ASP A 90 6.10 3.23 11.17
C ASP A 90 4.97 4.23 11.48
N GLU A 91 3.99 3.83 12.31
CA GLU A 91 2.90 4.71 12.75
C GLU A 91 3.45 5.96 13.47
N ARG A 92 4.39 5.79 14.40
CA ARG A 92 5.01 6.92 15.12
C ARG A 92 5.85 7.80 14.22
N VAL A 93 6.53 7.22 13.22
CA VAL A 93 7.26 8.01 12.21
C VAL A 93 6.29 8.86 11.39
N MET A 94 5.13 8.32 10.98
CA MET A 94 4.11 9.11 10.26
C MET A 94 3.48 10.21 11.12
N GLN A 95 3.37 10.01 12.44
CA GLN A 95 2.96 11.06 13.38
C GLN A 95 4.02 12.17 13.48
N LEU A 96 5.30 11.79 13.62
CA LEU A 96 6.42 12.74 13.62
C LEU A 96 6.46 13.58 12.34
N PHE A 97 6.29 12.96 11.17
CA PHE A 97 6.20 13.70 9.91
C PHE A 97 4.99 14.64 9.87
N GLY A 98 3.90 14.31 10.57
CA GLY A 98 2.77 15.23 10.73
C GLY A 98 3.16 16.49 11.51
N LEU A 99 3.93 16.32 12.59
CA LEU A 99 4.48 17.44 13.35
C LEU A 99 5.45 18.26 12.51
N VAL A 100 6.38 17.61 11.78
CA VAL A 100 7.34 18.30 10.90
C VAL A 100 6.61 19.13 9.85
N ASN A 101 5.59 18.58 9.19
CA ASN A 101 4.78 19.34 8.22
C ASN A 101 4.08 20.54 8.84
N SER A 102 3.66 20.44 10.11
CA SER A 102 3.06 21.56 10.83
C SER A 102 4.09 22.67 11.07
N LEU A 103 5.34 22.32 11.40
CA LEU A 103 6.43 23.29 11.56
C LEU A 103 6.82 23.94 10.23
N LEU A 104 6.91 23.15 9.15
CA LEU A 104 7.20 23.66 7.80
C LEU A 104 6.13 24.63 7.29
N TYR A 105 4.87 24.43 7.70
CA TYR A 105 3.77 25.33 7.35
C TYR A 105 3.86 26.69 8.08
N LEU A 106 4.35 26.69 9.33
CA LEU A 106 4.49 27.91 10.13
C LEU A 106 5.66 28.80 9.68
N ASP A 107 6.71 28.20 9.10
CA ASP A 107 7.84 28.95 8.53
C ASP A 107 7.50 29.54 7.16
N SER A 108 7.55 30.87 7.03
CA SER A 108 7.11 31.57 5.81
C SER A 108 7.92 31.19 4.57
N GLU A 109 9.22 30.95 4.71
CA GLU A 109 10.10 30.61 3.57
C GLU A 109 9.89 29.16 3.11
N SER A 110 9.64 28.25 4.04
CA SER A 110 9.27 26.86 3.73
C SER A 110 7.86 26.77 3.14
N TYR A 111 6.91 27.56 3.64
CA TYR A 111 5.56 27.64 3.12
C TYR A 111 5.52 28.13 1.67
N LYS A 112 6.23 29.23 1.35
CA LYS A 112 6.35 29.74 -0.03
C LYS A 112 6.92 28.69 -1.00
N ARG A 113 7.82 27.83 -0.52
CA ARG A 113 8.43 26.74 -1.30
C ARG A 113 7.58 25.47 -1.34
N HIS A 114 6.42 25.46 -0.67
CA HIS A 114 5.51 24.32 -0.60
C HIS A 114 6.21 23.04 -0.10
N LEU A 115 7.06 23.18 0.92
CA LEU A 115 7.78 22.03 1.48
C LEU A 115 6.84 21.22 2.37
N HIS A 116 6.60 19.96 2.00
CA HIS A 116 5.89 19.00 2.84
C HIS A 116 6.43 17.59 2.62
N ILE A 117 6.40 16.80 3.69
CA ILE A 117 6.66 15.36 3.64
C ILE A 117 5.35 14.66 3.29
N GLN A 118 5.32 13.93 2.18
CA GLN A 118 4.17 13.11 1.83
C GLN A 118 4.03 11.96 2.83
N ARG A 119 2.87 11.91 3.50
CA ARG A 119 2.54 10.85 4.47
C ARG A 119 1.54 9.88 3.88
N PHE A 120 1.52 8.67 4.42
CA PHE A 120 0.51 7.65 4.13
C PHE A 120 -0.01 7.07 5.45
N PRO A 121 -1.25 6.58 5.49
CA PRO A 121 -1.82 6.04 6.72
C PRO A 121 -1.13 4.72 7.08
N VAL A 122 -0.83 4.54 8.37
CA VAL A 122 -0.31 3.30 8.93
C VAL A 122 -1.27 2.88 10.03
N ILE A 123 -1.84 1.68 9.90
CA ILE A 123 -2.86 1.16 10.80
C ILE A 123 -2.37 -0.18 11.38
N PRO A 124 -1.76 -0.17 12.58
CA PRO A 124 -1.49 -1.39 13.31
C PRO A 124 -2.80 -2.13 13.61
N LEU A 125 -2.90 -3.41 13.24
CA LEU A 125 -4.08 -4.24 13.52
C LEU A 125 -3.82 -5.24 14.66
N ALA A 126 -2.60 -5.76 14.73
CA ALA A 126 -2.12 -6.70 15.74
C ALA A 126 -0.62 -6.48 15.98
N PRO A 127 0.00 -7.07 17.03
CA PRO A 127 1.44 -6.93 17.29
C PRO A 127 2.34 -7.36 16.13
N ASN A 128 1.83 -8.17 15.20
CA ASN A 128 2.55 -8.70 14.05
C ASN A 128 1.79 -8.49 12.72
N ALA A 129 0.80 -7.61 12.67
CA ALA A 129 0.06 -7.35 11.43
C ALA A 129 -0.48 -5.93 11.37
N GLY A 130 -0.59 -5.41 10.15
CA GLY A 130 -1.26 -4.13 9.94
C GLY A 130 -1.37 -3.72 8.48
N LEU A 131 -1.94 -2.55 8.27
CA LEU A 131 -2.21 -1.97 6.96
C LEU A 131 -1.34 -0.73 6.75
N LEU A 132 -0.75 -0.61 5.58
CA LEU A 132 -0.15 0.62 5.08
C LEU A 132 -1.03 1.13 3.94
N GLY A 133 -1.36 2.42 3.92
CA GLY A 133 -2.07 3.02 2.79
C GLY A 133 -1.24 2.89 1.52
N TRP A 134 -1.91 2.53 0.43
CA TRP A 134 -1.27 2.48 -0.88
C TRP A 134 -1.00 3.90 -1.38
N VAL A 135 0.25 4.19 -1.70
CA VAL A 135 0.62 5.45 -2.36
C VAL A 135 0.38 5.27 -3.86
N GLN A 136 -0.60 6.00 -4.38
CA GLN A 136 -0.89 5.99 -5.81
C GLN A 136 0.18 6.78 -6.58
N GLN A 137 0.37 6.42 -7.86
CA GLN A 137 1.23 7.15 -8.79
C GLN A 137 2.69 7.29 -8.32
N SER A 138 3.20 6.28 -7.62
CA SER A 138 4.58 6.24 -7.15
C SER A 138 5.25 4.93 -7.54
N ASP A 139 6.49 5.03 -8.01
CA ASP A 139 7.40 3.90 -8.18
C ASP A 139 8.60 4.05 -7.25
N THR A 140 9.17 2.92 -6.85
CA THR A 140 10.44 2.96 -6.14
C THR A 140 11.56 3.43 -7.07
N LEU A 141 12.52 4.18 -6.53
CA LEU A 141 13.69 4.62 -7.30
C LEU A 141 14.40 3.45 -8.00
N HIS A 142 14.46 2.28 -7.35
CA HIS A 142 15.04 1.08 -7.94
C HIS A 142 14.34 0.67 -9.23
N VAL A 143 13.00 0.67 -9.26
CA VAL A 143 12.19 0.33 -10.45
C VAL A 143 12.43 1.34 -11.56
N LEU A 144 12.42 2.64 -11.25
CA LEU A 144 12.66 3.70 -12.24
C LEU A 144 14.05 3.57 -12.88
N VAL A 145 15.09 3.37 -12.07
CA VAL A 145 16.47 3.22 -12.56
C VAL A 145 16.63 1.95 -13.38
N ARG A 146 16.07 0.84 -12.92
CA ARG A 146 15.97 -0.41 -13.68
C ARG A 146 15.40 -0.16 -15.08
N ASP A 147 14.19 0.39 -15.12
CA ASP A 147 13.37 0.49 -16.33
C ASP A 147 14.03 1.44 -17.33
N TYR A 148 14.60 2.55 -16.83
CA TYR A 148 15.45 3.43 -17.61
C TYR A 148 16.66 2.70 -18.21
N ARG A 149 17.40 1.92 -17.40
CA ARG A 149 18.58 1.18 -17.88
C ARG A 149 18.22 0.12 -18.93
N TRP A 150 17.08 -0.56 -18.79
CA TRP A 150 16.63 -1.51 -19.82
C TRP A 150 16.28 -0.84 -21.13
N VAL A 151 15.57 0.29 -21.09
CA VAL A 151 15.25 1.06 -22.29
C VAL A 151 16.53 1.54 -22.98
N CYS A 152 17.48 2.10 -22.24
CA CYS A 152 18.77 2.53 -22.79
C CYS A 152 19.59 1.36 -23.36
N PHE A 153 19.62 0.22 -22.67
CA PHE A 153 20.36 -0.96 -23.15
C PHE A 153 19.77 -1.52 -24.45
N LEU A 154 18.44 -1.55 -24.57
CA LEU A 154 17.76 -1.91 -25.82
C LEU A 154 18.06 -0.91 -26.95
N ALA A 155 18.09 0.39 -26.65
CA ALA A 155 18.44 1.42 -27.62
C ALA A 155 19.89 1.28 -28.14
N ILE A 156 20.83 0.92 -27.26
CA ILE A 156 22.24 0.68 -27.64
C ILE A 156 22.38 -0.65 -28.41
N GLY A 157 21.66 -1.69 -28.01
CA GLY A 157 21.68 -3.00 -28.66
C GLY A 157 21.10 -3.00 -30.08
N LEU A 158 20.09 -2.15 -30.34
CA LEU A 158 19.54 -1.97 -31.70
C LEU A 158 20.47 -1.19 -32.63
N ASN A 159 21.43 -0.43 -32.10
CA ASN A 159 22.36 0.36 -32.90
C ASN A 159 23.61 -0.42 -33.33
N LYS A 160 23.78 -1.67 -32.87
CA LYS A 160 24.94 -2.52 -33.19
C LYS A 160 24.73 -3.50 -34.35
N ASN A 161 23.53 -3.53 -34.94
CA ASN A 161 23.16 -4.41 -36.06
C ASN A 161 22.83 -3.64 -37.37
N ARG A 162 23.34 -2.41 -37.54
CA ARG A 162 23.28 -1.66 -38.80
C ARG A 162 24.66 -1.15 -39.21
N SER A 163 25.53 -2.07 -39.60
CA SER A 163 26.76 -1.81 -40.35
C SER A 163 27.24 -3.10 -40.99
#